data_AF-A0A9X2ECN3-F1
#
_entry.id   AF-A0A9X2ECN3-F1
#
_cell.length_a   1.000
_cell.length_b   1.000
_cell.length_c   1.000
_cell.angle_alpha   90.00
_cell.angle_beta   90.00
_cell.angle_gamma   90.00
#
_symmetry.space_group_name_H-M   'P 1'
#
loop_
_entity.id
_entity.type
_entity.pdbx_description
1 polymer ?
#
loop_
_entity_poly.entity_id
_entity_poly.type
_entity_poly.pdbx_seq_one_letter_code
_entity_poly.pdbx_strand_id
1 'polypeptide(L)' 'MYYGSCKEARAAGVAPLHRGEPGYRSGLDRDDDGVACE' A
#
# COMPACT_ATOMS: atom_id res chain seq x y z
N MET A 1 -8.72 -8.12 -2.35
CA MET A 1 -8.19 -7.25 -3.42
C MET A 1 -6.75 -6.93 -3.06
N TYR A 2 -5.81 -7.20 -3.97
CA TYR A 2 -4.39 -6.87 -3.80
C TYR A 2 -4.04 -5.83 -4.86
N TYR A 3 -3.43 -4.71 -4.48
CA TYR A 3 -2.96 -3.71 -5.45
C TYR A 3 -1.61 -4.15 -6.01
N GLY A 4 -1.50 -4.22 -7.33
CA GLY A 4 -0.28 -4.63 -8.05
C GLY A 4 0.83 -3.59 -7.96
N SER A 5 0.52 -2.34 -7.60
CA SER A 5 1.50 -1.27 -7.35
C SER A 5 0.95 -0.12 -6.48
N CYS A 6 1.84 0.70 -5.94
CA CYS A 6 1.47 1.97 -5.28
C CYS A 6 0.74 2.95 -6.21
N LYS A 7 0.92 2.81 -7.52
CA LYS A 7 0.21 3.62 -8.51
C LYS A 7 -1.28 3.27 -8.53
N GLU A 8 -1.62 1.98 -8.45
CA GLU A 8 -3.02 1.56 -8.36
C GLU A 8 -3.64 1.94 -7.02
N ALA A 9 -2.93 1.77 -5.91
CA ALA A 9 -3.43 2.19 -4.59
C ALA A 9 -3.71 3.71 -4.54
N ARG A 10 -2.82 4.54 -5.12
CA ARG A 10 -3.05 5.98 -5.27
C ARG A 10 -4.19 6.32 -6.23
N ALA A 11 -4.27 5.63 -7.37
CA ALA A 11 -5.34 5.84 -8.34
C ALA A 11 -6.72 5.47 -7.78
N ALA A 12 -6.78 4.45 -6.92
CA ALA A 12 -7.98 4.07 -6.18
C ALA A 12 -8.28 4.99 -4.98
N GLY A 13 -7.37 5.92 -4.63
CA GLY A 13 -7.54 6.85 -3.52
C GLY A 13 -7.43 6.20 -2.14
N VAL A 14 -6.79 5.02 -2.06
CA VAL A 14 -6.63 4.26 -0.81
C VAL A 14 -5.21 4.30 -0.26
N ALA A 15 -4.30 5.02 -0.92
CA ALA A 15 -2.97 5.27 -0.41
C ALA A 15 -2.97 6.52 0.49
N PRO A 16 -2.17 6.56 1.56
CA PRO A 16 -1.24 5.51 2.02
C PRO A 16 -1.96 4.28 2.58
N LEU A 17 -1.39 3.10 2.36
CA LEU A 17 -1.93 1.82 2.83
C LEU A 17 -1.29 1.44 4.16
N HIS A 18 -2.09 1.15 5.16
CA HIS A 18 -1.59 0.77 6.48
C HIS A 18 -1.53 -0.75 6.68
N ARG A 19 -0.59 -1.20 7.52
CA ARG A 19 -0.43 -2.61 7.90
C ARG A 19 -1.76 -3.17 8.45
N GLY A 20 -2.35 -4.13 7.73
CA GLY A 20 -3.67 -4.72 8.05
C GLY A 20 -4.81 -4.28 7.13
N GLU A 21 -4.61 -3.26 6.31
CA GLU A 21 -5.59 -2.86 5.30
C GLU A 21 -5.60 -3.79 4.09
N PRO A 22 -6.79 -4.00 3.47
CA PRO A 22 -6.89 -4.76 2.24
C PRO A 22 -6.13 -4.06 1.11
N GLY A 23 -5.00 -4.66 0.72
CA GLY A 23 -4.11 -4.12 -0.30
C GLY A 23 -2.71 -3.79 0.21
N TYR A 24 -2.53 -3.69 1.53
CA TYR A 24 -1.20 -3.61 2.12
C TYR A 24 -0.41 -4.88 1.83
N ARG A 25 0.86 -4.70 1.49
CA ARG A 25 1.85 -5.78 1.39
C ARG A 25 3.20 -5.21 1.77
N SER A 26 4.01 -5.98 2.49
CA SER A 26 5.37 -5.57 2.87
C SER A 26 6.25 -5.21 1.67
N GLY A 27 5.97 -5.78 0.49
CA GLY A 27 6.66 -5.37 -0.75
C GLY A 27 6.33 -3.96 -1.27
N LEU A 28 5.31 -3.29 -0.74
CA LEU A 28 5.00 -1.87 -1.03
C LEU A 28 5.52 -0.91 0.03
N ASP A 29 5.84 -1.43 1.20
CA ASP A 29 6.38 -0.72 2.35
C ASP A 29 7.90 -0.86 2.29
N ARG A 30 8.55 0.07 1.58
CA ARG A 30 9.95 -0.08 1.19
C ARG A 30 10.91 0.13 2.36
N ASP A 31 10.48 0.88 3.35
CA ASP A 31 11.17 1.22 4.59
C ASP A 31 10.67 0.41 5.80
N ASP A 32 9.62 -0.40 5.63
CA ASP A 32 9.03 -1.31 6.62
C ASP A 32 8.52 -0.61 7.87
N ASP A 33 8.01 0.62 7.72
CA ASP A 33 7.48 1.43 8.81
C ASP A 33 6.01 1.11 9.12
N GLY A 34 5.36 0.30 8.27
CA GLY A 34 3.95 -0.05 8.35
C GLY A 34 3.02 0.79 7.48
N VAL A 35 3.57 1.67 6.65
CA VAL A 35 2.88 2.57 5.74
C VAL A 35 3.38 2.32 4.31
N ALA A 36 2.64 1.50 3.59
CA ALA A 36 2.92 1.29 2.18
C ALA A 36 2.46 2.49 1.34
N CYS A 37 3.27 2.83 0.33
CA CYS A 37 2.91 3.83 -0.69
C CYS A 37 2.70 5.26 -0.19
N GLU A 38 3.48 5.69 0.80
CA GLU A 38 3.70 7.11 1.11
C GLU A 38 4.14 7.96 -0.12
#